data_AF-A0A0V8CYW2-F1
#
_entry.id   AF-A0A0V8CYW2-F1
#
_cell.length_a   1.000
_cell.length_b   1.000
_cell.length_c   1.000
_cell.angle_alpha   90.00
_cell.angle_beta   90.00
_cell.angle_gamma   90.00
#
_symmetry.space_group_name_H-M   'P 1'
#
loop_
_entity.id
_entity.type
_entity.pdbx_description
1 polymer ?
#
loop_
_entity_poly.entity_id
_entity_poly.type
_entity_poly.pdbx_seq_one_letter_code
_entity_poly.pdbx_strand_id
1 'polypeptide(L)'
;MSHKTLNLDLAKTPILKSIVYGRIGDEDMQTVTVNITSRDTPVDLTGFTITFEGITSGGQTKVFDVDGISKTDAGLKSGTFDYTFPNMAFAVAGNYEIAYFSIAKGDKRDTTGEFDIIVDGNADIDAPLAETIITEYNKLVKELHEITDKYISDSDAKFSDLNQKISDLQTKITEYQNTVKNTADTAVSTINTTKDTAISTVNTVASSAVKTINDALEEFKAGDFYTKAEADAKFATIQSLTDLSNKAFVNKGNLANGTDLDSVTDTGYYRIGGLIGGTDVLNVPSELSGLNFYAFLTVTGSLQELTVYSPKQDTTWTYSRSVSGSTPIWSPWSKTVMADDSGKVTITGLEIVGDIPWTDISPINGFSLTPSTGSKGVLKYKIQQGVLYVSARGVVIPAVNAASPTSFVELPFVVPQNAIAGFIGPNLSTSLYAKEVCTIQSTGTDKSILYAKNSSTTAGDRFSGMFIVPME
;
A
#
# COMPACT_ATOMS: atom_id res chain seq x y z
N MET A 1 41.75 37.02 -95.87
CA MET A 1 40.27 36.98 -95.93
C MET A 1 39.77 38.09 -96.84
N SER A 2 39.28 37.72 -98.03
CA SER A 2 38.61 38.68 -98.92
C SER A 2 37.19 38.89 -98.39
N HIS A 3 36.92 40.05 -97.78
CA HIS A 3 35.56 40.42 -97.37
C HIS A 3 34.75 40.72 -98.64
N LYS A 4 33.97 39.75 -99.09
CA LYS A 4 33.07 39.91 -100.24
C LYS A 4 31.69 40.32 -99.74
N THR A 5 31.09 41.29 -100.41
CA THR A 5 29.73 41.76 -100.13
C THR A 5 28.77 41.24 -101.20
N LEU A 6 27.68 40.60 -100.77
CA LEU A 6 26.56 40.18 -101.63
C LEU A 6 25.39 41.13 -101.43
N ASN A 7 25.02 41.88 -102.47
CA ASN A 7 23.82 42.73 -102.44
C ASN A 7 22.69 42.00 -103.16
N LEU A 8 21.66 41.64 -102.42
CA LEU A 8 20.55 40.82 -102.89
C LEU A 8 19.21 41.55 -102.67
N ASP A 9 18.22 41.24 -103.49
CA ASP A 9 16.91 41.89 -103.45
C ASP A 9 15.76 40.86 -103.43
N LEU A 10 14.77 41.09 -102.57
CA LEU A 10 13.58 40.24 -102.40
C LEU A 10 12.53 40.43 -103.50
N ALA A 11 12.45 41.63 -104.10
CA ALA A 11 11.63 41.88 -105.28
C ALA A 11 12.23 41.27 -106.55
N LYS A 12 13.44 40.68 -106.45
CA LYS A 12 14.14 39.97 -107.54
C LYS A 12 14.36 40.88 -108.75
N THR A 13 14.45 42.18 -108.51
CA THR A 13 14.78 43.18 -109.52
C THR A 13 16.25 43.02 -109.93
N PRO A 14 16.63 43.28 -111.20
CA PRO A 14 17.96 42.96 -111.69
C PRO A 14 19.04 43.83 -111.04
N ILE A 15 19.64 43.32 -109.97
CA ILE A 15 20.93 43.73 -109.44
C ILE A 15 21.98 42.85 -110.11
N LEU A 16 23.18 43.38 -110.38
CA LEU A 16 24.31 42.60 -110.90
C LEU A 16 24.47 41.30 -110.11
N LYS A 17 24.39 40.15 -110.79
CA LYS A 17 24.52 38.82 -110.17
C LYS A 17 25.92 38.70 -109.56
N SER A 18 25.97 38.55 -108.25
CA SER A 18 27.23 38.41 -107.52
C SER A 18 27.76 36.97 -107.65
N ILE A 19 29.08 36.81 -107.72
CA ILE A 19 29.72 35.48 -107.83
C ILE A 19 30.62 35.22 -106.61
N VAL A 20 30.35 34.11 -105.92
CA VAL A 20 31.20 33.56 -104.87
C VAL A 20 32.08 32.47 -105.48
N TYR A 21 33.36 32.47 -105.10
CA TYR A 21 34.32 31.43 -105.51
C TYR A 21 34.80 30.74 -104.26
N GLY A 22 34.89 29.41 -104.29
CA GLY A 22 35.52 28.58 -103.28
C GLY A 22 36.22 27.38 -103.93
N ARG A 23 36.97 26.61 -103.15
CA ARG A 23 37.64 25.38 -103.61
C ARG A 23 37.30 24.22 -102.67
N ILE A 24 37.28 23.00 -103.20
CA ILE A 24 37.13 21.80 -102.36
C ILE A 24 38.28 21.75 -101.34
N GLY A 25 37.94 21.69 -100.05
CA GLY A 25 38.89 21.65 -98.95
C GLY A 25 39.21 23.01 -98.31
N ASP A 26 38.55 24.10 -98.75
CA ASP A 26 38.59 25.37 -98.03
C ASP A 26 37.80 25.23 -96.71
N GLU A 27 38.46 24.76 -95.63
CA GLU A 27 37.88 24.50 -94.30
C GLU A 27 37.31 25.79 -93.66
N ASP A 28 35.98 25.98 -93.76
CA ASP A 28 35.16 27.03 -93.12
C ASP A 28 35.67 28.50 -93.25
N MET A 29 36.58 28.79 -94.18
CA MET A 29 37.26 30.10 -94.28
C MET A 29 36.56 31.14 -95.15
N GLN A 30 35.40 30.83 -95.73
CA GLN A 30 34.69 31.70 -96.66
C GLN A 30 33.46 32.35 -95.98
N THR A 31 33.65 33.58 -95.48
CA THR A 31 32.57 34.43 -94.96
C THR A 31 32.24 35.56 -95.95
N VAL A 32 30.95 35.85 -96.14
CA VAL A 32 30.45 36.96 -96.97
C VAL A 32 29.51 37.84 -96.16
N THR A 33 29.56 39.16 -96.39
CA THR A 33 28.57 40.09 -95.84
C THR A 33 27.41 40.21 -96.82
N VAL A 34 26.19 39.94 -96.36
CA VAL A 34 24.98 39.94 -97.18
C VAL A 34 24.13 41.16 -96.83
N ASN A 35 23.74 41.93 -97.84
CA ASN A 35 22.80 43.04 -97.73
C ASN A 35 21.51 42.71 -98.48
N ILE A 36 20.37 42.79 -97.79
CA ILE A 36 19.04 42.49 -98.32
C ILE A 36 18.24 43.78 -98.49
N THR A 37 17.75 43.98 -99.71
CA THR A 37 16.87 45.08 -100.09
C THR A 37 15.55 44.57 -100.68
N SER A 38 14.55 45.45 -100.78
CA SER A 38 13.36 45.23 -101.59
C SER A 38 13.09 46.51 -102.36
N ARG A 39 13.24 46.45 -103.69
CA ARG A 39 13.18 47.62 -104.58
C ARG A 39 14.15 48.72 -104.11
N ASP A 40 15.40 48.34 -103.91
CA ASP A 40 16.52 49.20 -103.47
C ASP A 40 16.35 49.84 -102.08
N THR A 41 15.37 49.40 -101.29
CA THR A 41 15.16 49.86 -99.90
C THR A 41 15.60 48.76 -98.94
N PRO A 42 16.47 49.04 -97.94
CA PRO A 42 16.86 48.07 -96.92
C PRO A 42 15.64 47.47 -96.19
N VAL A 43 15.68 46.17 -95.92
CA VAL A 43 14.59 45.44 -95.27
C VAL A 43 14.94 45.16 -93.81
N ASP A 44 14.01 45.44 -92.89
CA ASP A 44 14.17 45.03 -91.48
C ASP A 44 13.93 43.52 -91.34
N LEU A 45 15.00 42.78 -91.06
CA LEU A 45 15.03 41.33 -90.90
C LEU A 45 14.82 40.87 -89.45
N THR A 46 14.44 41.78 -88.54
CA THR A 46 14.25 41.46 -87.12
C THR A 46 13.14 40.40 -86.92
N GLY A 47 13.53 39.29 -86.30
CA GLY A 47 12.64 38.17 -86.01
C GLY A 47 12.31 37.29 -87.22
N PHE A 48 13.07 37.37 -88.31
CA PHE A 48 13.03 36.40 -89.40
C PHE A 48 14.09 35.30 -89.22
N THR A 49 13.77 34.09 -89.67
CA THR A 49 14.74 33.02 -89.90
C THR A 49 15.33 33.20 -91.29
N ILE A 50 16.66 33.25 -91.36
CA ILE A 50 17.43 33.39 -92.59
C ILE A 50 18.10 32.05 -92.84
N THR A 51 17.94 31.51 -94.05
CA THR A 51 18.53 30.21 -94.43
C THR A 51 19.23 30.37 -95.76
N PHE A 52 20.48 29.93 -95.85
CA PHE A 52 21.12 29.71 -97.13
C PHE A 52 20.59 28.41 -97.74
N GLU A 53 20.15 28.50 -98.99
CA GLU A 53 19.66 27.35 -99.75
C GLU A 53 20.39 27.26 -101.08
N GLY A 54 21.01 26.12 -101.32
CA GLY A 54 21.77 25.89 -102.55
C GLY A 54 21.74 24.44 -103.01
N ILE A 55 21.95 24.25 -104.32
CA ILE A 55 22.13 22.95 -104.94
C ILE A 55 23.48 22.97 -105.67
N THR A 56 24.36 22.05 -105.29
CA THR A 56 25.70 21.95 -105.88
C THR A 56 25.65 21.41 -107.31
N SER A 57 26.75 21.57 -108.04
CA SER A 57 26.93 21.13 -109.44
C SER A 57 26.39 19.72 -109.71
N GLY A 58 25.52 19.61 -110.71
CA GLY A 58 24.89 18.35 -111.11
C GLY A 58 23.84 17.82 -110.13
N GLY A 59 23.40 18.63 -109.17
CA GLY A 59 22.37 18.25 -108.20
C GLY A 59 22.85 17.30 -107.09
N GLN A 60 24.17 17.14 -106.91
CA GLN A 60 24.74 16.10 -106.06
C GLN A 60 24.51 16.32 -104.56
N THR A 61 24.37 17.57 -104.12
CA THR A 61 24.10 17.90 -102.72
C THR A 61 23.16 19.09 -102.63
N LYS A 62 22.19 19.01 -101.72
CA LYS A 62 21.36 20.15 -101.32
C LYS A 62 21.87 20.67 -99.99
N VAL A 63 22.18 21.95 -99.94
CA VAL A 63 22.67 22.63 -98.74
C VAL A 63 21.54 23.50 -98.21
N PHE A 64 21.15 23.24 -96.96
CA PHE A 64 20.19 24.04 -96.21
C PHE A 64 20.86 24.41 -94.91
N ASP A 65 21.26 25.67 -94.78
CA ASP A 65 22.07 26.10 -93.66
C ASP A 65 21.54 27.35 -92.99
N VAL A 66 21.38 27.25 -91.68
CA VAL A 66 20.96 28.32 -90.78
C VAL A 66 22.06 28.69 -89.79
N ASP A 67 23.00 27.77 -89.54
CA ASP A 67 23.99 27.90 -88.48
C ASP A 67 25.15 28.81 -88.90
N GLY A 68 25.41 28.92 -90.21
CA GLY A 68 26.41 29.83 -90.77
C GLY A 68 26.06 31.33 -90.68
N ILE A 69 24.85 31.69 -90.24
CA ILE A 69 24.37 33.09 -90.19
C ILE A 69 24.84 33.78 -88.90
N SER A 70 25.75 34.75 -89.04
CA SER A 70 26.17 35.66 -87.97
C SER A 70 25.48 37.02 -88.11
N LYS A 71 24.79 37.47 -87.06
CA LYS A 71 23.91 38.66 -87.13
C LYS A 71 23.97 39.49 -85.85
N THR A 72 23.81 40.80 -86.01
CA THR A 72 23.65 41.75 -84.90
C THR A 72 22.29 42.43 -84.99
N ASP A 73 21.74 42.88 -83.86
CA ASP A 73 20.42 43.55 -83.84
C ASP A 73 20.39 44.81 -84.73
N ALA A 74 21.49 45.57 -84.77
CA ALA A 74 21.62 46.73 -85.64
C ALA A 74 21.66 46.35 -87.12
N GLY A 75 22.43 45.30 -87.46
CA GLY A 75 22.52 44.77 -88.83
C GLY A 75 21.18 44.24 -89.34
N LEU A 76 20.44 43.49 -88.52
CA LEU A 76 19.13 42.98 -88.92
C LEU A 76 18.13 44.09 -89.24
N LYS A 77 18.12 45.19 -88.47
CA LYS A 77 17.28 46.36 -88.76
C LYS A 77 17.63 47.05 -90.07
N SER A 78 18.88 46.97 -90.52
CA SER A 78 19.35 47.52 -91.79
C SER A 78 19.43 46.49 -92.92
N GLY A 79 18.96 45.25 -92.72
CA GLY A 79 18.97 44.20 -93.73
C GLY A 79 20.34 43.55 -93.97
N THR A 80 21.27 43.62 -93.01
CA THR A 80 22.64 43.12 -93.16
C THR A 80 22.98 42.01 -92.17
N PHE A 81 23.67 40.97 -92.65
CA PHE A 81 24.24 39.89 -91.83
C PHE A 81 25.49 39.29 -92.50
N ASP A 82 26.33 38.61 -91.73
CA ASP A 82 27.44 37.84 -92.29
C ASP A 82 27.04 36.36 -92.42
N TYR A 83 27.53 35.70 -93.45
CA TYR A 83 27.29 34.28 -93.69
C TYR A 83 28.60 33.54 -93.93
N THR A 84 28.86 32.52 -93.11
CA THR A 84 29.95 31.57 -93.29
C THR A 84 29.40 30.30 -93.91
N PHE A 85 29.90 29.93 -95.08
CA PHE A 85 29.48 28.72 -95.77
C PHE A 85 29.94 27.46 -95.01
N PRO A 86 29.09 26.42 -94.84
CA PRO A 86 29.50 25.18 -94.20
C PRO A 86 30.39 24.36 -95.15
N ASN A 87 31.25 23.49 -94.60
CA ASN A 87 32.11 22.61 -95.41
C ASN A 87 31.40 21.86 -96.56
N MET A 88 30.16 21.41 -96.35
CA MET A 88 29.39 20.73 -97.40
C MET A 88 29.04 21.63 -98.61
N ALA A 89 29.08 22.97 -98.45
CA ALA A 89 28.88 23.91 -99.54
C ALA A 89 30.03 23.93 -100.55
N PHE A 90 31.22 23.46 -100.19
CA PHE A 90 32.34 23.37 -101.12
C PHE A 90 32.76 21.93 -101.41
N ALA A 91 31.90 20.94 -101.12
CA ALA A 91 32.23 19.52 -101.29
C ALA A 91 32.19 19.01 -102.74
N VAL A 92 31.58 19.77 -103.67
CA VAL A 92 31.36 19.34 -105.06
C VAL A 92 31.87 20.41 -106.02
N ALA A 93 32.85 20.05 -106.86
CA ALA A 93 33.40 20.96 -107.87
C ALA A 93 32.39 21.28 -108.98
N GLY A 94 32.48 22.50 -109.49
CA GLY A 94 31.64 23.04 -110.55
C GLY A 94 30.75 24.18 -110.07
N ASN A 95 29.86 24.61 -110.97
CA ASN A 95 28.93 25.71 -110.69
C ASN A 95 27.73 25.18 -109.91
N TYR A 96 27.29 25.93 -108.91
CA TYR A 96 26.00 25.67 -108.28
C TYR A 96 24.86 25.78 -109.31
N GLU A 97 23.88 24.89 -109.18
CA GLU A 97 22.66 24.95 -110.00
C GLU A 97 21.76 26.10 -109.54
N ILE A 98 21.73 26.36 -108.23
CA ILE A 98 20.98 27.46 -107.62
C ILE A 98 21.59 27.81 -106.27
N ALA A 99 21.62 29.10 -105.92
CA ALA A 99 21.99 29.59 -104.59
C ALA A 99 21.24 30.88 -104.27
N TYR A 100 20.57 30.92 -103.12
CA TYR A 100 19.83 32.09 -102.64
C TYR A 100 19.66 32.04 -101.11
N PHE A 101 19.16 33.12 -100.52
CA PHE A 101 18.71 33.12 -99.14
C PHE A 101 17.18 33.10 -99.07
N SER A 102 16.64 32.26 -98.21
CA SER A 102 15.24 32.31 -97.83
C SER A 102 15.07 33.06 -96.50
N ILE A 103 14.00 33.84 -96.43
CA ILE A 103 13.66 34.71 -95.30
C ILE A 103 12.24 34.34 -94.87
N ALA A 104 12.11 33.73 -93.69
CA ALA A 104 10.85 33.19 -93.19
C ALA A 104 10.44 33.80 -91.85
N LYS A 105 9.14 34.07 -91.67
CA LYS A 105 8.55 34.51 -90.39
C LYS A 105 7.12 33.99 -90.28
N GLY A 106 6.89 33.09 -89.32
CA GLY A 106 5.66 32.31 -89.27
C GLY A 106 5.49 31.47 -90.55
N ASP A 107 4.28 31.43 -91.11
CA ASP A 107 3.97 30.68 -92.33
C ASP A 107 4.33 31.42 -93.64
N LYS A 108 4.94 32.62 -93.54
CA LYS A 108 5.33 33.41 -94.70
C LYS A 108 6.81 33.22 -95.00
N ARG A 109 7.11 32.88 -96.25
CA ARG A 109 8.47 32.73 -96.79
C ARG A 109 8.62 33.58 -98.03
N ASP A 110 9.72 34.32 -98.10
CA ASP A 110 10.20 34.99 -99.32
C ASP A 110 11.66 34.57 -99.58
N THR A 111 12.15 34.84 -100.78
CA THR A 111 13.53 34.50 -101.19
C THR A 111 14.17 35.67 -101.91
N THR A 112 15.49 35.75 -101.78
CA THR A 112 16.29 36.67 -102.59
C THR A 112 16.30 36.25 -104.05
N GLY A 113 16.78 37.14 -104.93
CA GLY A 113 17.35 36.73 -106.21
C GLY A 113 18.52 35.74 -106.03
N GLU A 114 18.81 34.99 -107.09
CA GLU A 114 19.91 34.03 -107.12
C GLU A 114 21.28 34.71 -107.25
N PHE A 115 22.30 34.11 -106.66
CA PHE A 115 23.71 34.46 -106.89
C PHE A 115 24.48 33.22 -107.34
N ASP A 116 25.62 33.41 -107.99
CA ASP A 116 26.43 32.30 -108.48
C ASP A 116 27.46 31.86 -107.44
N ILE A 117 27.67 30.55 -107.33
CA ILE A 117 28.78 29.96 -106.57
C ILE A 117 29.54 29.03 -107.51
N ILE A 118 30.84 29.25 -107.63
CA ILE A 118 31.75 28.43 -108.44
C ILE A 118 32.73 27.75 -107.49
N VAL A 119 32.71 26.42 -107.47
CA VAL A 119 33.61 25.61 -106.66
C VAL A 119 34.71 25.04 -107.56
N ASP A 120 35.93 25.49 -107.39
CA ASP A 120 37.08 24.90 -108.07
C ASP A 120 37.37 23.49 -107.51
N GLY A 121 37.81 22.59 -108.40
CA GLY A 121 38.30 21.26 -108.00
C GLY A 121 39.51 21.34 -107.07
N ASN A 122 39.80 20.23 -106.38
CA ASN A 122 40.96 20.11 -105.49
C ASN A 122 42.25 20.59 -106.18
N ALA A 123 43.13 21.23 -105.40
CA ALA A 123 44.44 21.64 -105.88
C ALA A 123 45.40 20.47 -106.14
N ASP A 124 45.13 19.28 -105.60
CA ASP A 124 45.75 17.99 -105.92
C ASP A 124 45.00 16.90 -105.12
N ILE A 125 44.71 15.73 -105.70
CA ILE A 125 44.30 14.53 -104.95
C ILE A 125 45.23 13.40 -105.39
N ASP A 126 46.22 13.11 -104.54
CA ASP A 126 47.01 11.87 -104.61
C ASP A 126 46.85 11.08 -103.29
N ALA A 127 47.25 9.80 -103.34
CA ALA A 127 47.08 8.67 -102.42
C ALA A 127 46.98 8.84 -100.87
N PRO A 128 47.56 9.84 -100.16
CA PRO A 128 47.48 9.95 -98.69
C PRO A 128 46.08 9.96 -98.02
N LEU A 129 44.97 10.30 -98.70
CA LEU A 129 43.65 10.35 -98.04
C LEU A 129 43.06 8.97 -97.67
N ALA A 130 43.39 7.91 -98.42
CA ALA A 130 42.90 6.57 -98.11
C ALA A 130 43.50 6.02 -96.81
N GLU A 131 44.74 6.42 -96.49
CA GLU A 131 45.41 6.09 -95.23
C GLU A 131 44.79 6.84 -94.03
N THR A 132 44.23 8.03 -94.26
CA THR A 132 43.51 8.81 -93.24
C THR A 132 42.15 8.16 -92.89
N ILE A 133 41.38 7.69 -93.87
CA ILE A 133 40.08 7.03 -93.62
C ILE A 133 40.27 5.71 -92.85
N ILE A 134 41.27 4.90 -93.20
CA ILE A 134 41.56 3.65 -92.49
C ILE A 134 42.05 3.93 -91.06
N THR A 135 42.84 4.98 -90.85
CA THR A 135 43.29 5.43 -89.53
C THR A 135 42.12 5.86 -88.64
N GLU A 136 41.20 6.69 -89.14
CA GLU A 136 40.03 7.13 -88.36
C GLU A 136 39.06 5.97 -88.08
N TYR A 137 38.89 5.01 -89.00
CA TYR A 137 38.10 3.81 -88.75
C TYR A 137 38.70 2.95 -87.61
N ASN A 138 40.01 2.69 -87.63
CA ASN A 138 40.68 1.92 -86.58
C ASN A 138 40.61 2.63 -85.21
N LYS A 139 40.66 3.97 -85.21
CA LYS A 139 40.46 4.78 -84.00
C LYS A 139 39.03 4.61 -83.45
N LEU A 140 38.00 4.68 -84.30
CA LEU A 140 36.62 4.45 -83.90
C LEU A 140 36.41 3.03 -83.34
N VAL A 141 37.00 2.01 -83.97
CA VAL A 141 36.96 0.62 -83.47
C VAL A 141 37.60 0.51 -82.09
N LYS A 142 38.75 1.15 -81.88
CA LYS A 142 39.41 1.18 -80.58
C LYS A 142 38.55 1.87 -79.51
N GLU A 143 37.98 3.04 -79.82
CA GLU A 143 37.09 3.77 -78.92
C GLU A 143 35.84 2.95 -78.55
N LEU A 144 35.25 2.22 -79.52
CA LEU A 144 34.13 1.32 -79.26
C LEU A 144 34.50 0.15 -78.33
N HIS A 145 35.68 -0.44 -78.50
CA HIS A 145 36.18 -1.48 -77.60
C HIS A 145 36.39 -0.94 -76.19
N GLU A 146 37.04 0.22 -76.04
CA GLU A 146 37.27 0.85 -74.73
C GLU A 146 35.95 1.18 -74.01
N ILE A 147 34.95 1.68 -74.74
CA ILE A 147 33.61 1.94 -74.18
C ILE A 147 32.95 0.63 -73.74
N THR A 148 33.04 -0.43 -74.54
CA THR A 148 32.43 -1.72 -74.24
C THR A 148 33.09 -2.38 -73.02
N ASP A 149 34.42 -2.38 -72.96
CA ASP A 149 35.18 -2.93 -71.83
C ASP A 149 34.87 -2.17 -70.55
N LYS A 150 34.79 -0.83 -70.63
CA LYS A 150 34.38 0.00 -69.50
C LYS A 150 32.95 -0.33 -69.05
N TYR A 151 32.01 -0.48 -69.98
CA TYR A 151 30.63 -0.82 -69.65
C TYR A 151 30.52 -2.19 -68.96
N ILE A 152 31.27 -3.18 -69.43
CA ILE A 152 31.35 -4.52 -68.81
C ILE A 152 31.92 -4.40 -67.40
N SER A 153 33.05 -3.70 -67.23
CA SER A 153 33.68 -3.51 -65.92
C SER A 153 32.78 -2.80 -64.92
N ASP A 154 32.11 -1.71 -65.33
CA ASP A 154 31.15 -0.99 -64.50
C ASP A 154 29.93 -1.85 -64.14
N SER A 155 29.50 -2.73 -65.05
CA SER A 155 28.40 -3.67 -64.82
C SER A 155 28.78 -4.76 -63.82
N ASP A 156 29.98 -5.35 -63.95
CA ASP A 156 30.51 -6.34 -63.00
C ASP A 156 30.68 -5.75 -61.61
N ALA A 157 31.18 -4.51 -61.51
CA ALA A 157 31.30 -3.80 -60.25
C ALA A 157 29.92 -3.58 -59.58
N LYS A 158 28.91 -3.17 -60.35
CA LYS A 158 27.53 -3.01 -59.86
C LYS A 158 26.93 -4.35 -59.43
N PHE A 159 27.17 -5.42 -60.17
CA PHE A 159 26.66 -6.76 -59.82
C PHE A 159 27.30 -7.29 -58.54
N SER A 160 28.60 -7.06 -58.36
CA SER A 160 29.32 -7.37 -57.12
C SER A 160 28.76 -6.62 -55.92
N ASP A 161 28.56 -5.29 -56.04
CA ASP A 161 27.95 -4.46 -54.99
C ASP A 161 26.51 -4.90 -54.67
N LEU A 162 25.71 -5.25 -55.69
CA LEU A 162 24.36 -5.77 -55.50
C LEU A 162 24.37 -7.10 -54.74
N ASN A 163 25.26 -8.02 -55.09
CA ASN A 163 25.40 -9.31 -54.41
C ASN A 163 25.83 -9.12 -52.95
N GLN A 164 26.75 -8.18 -52.68
CA GLN A 164 27.13 -7.86 -51.30
C GLN A 164 25.94 -7.32 -50.51
N LYS A 165 25.17 -6.38 -51.07
CA LYS A 165 23.95 -5.85 -50.43
C LYS A 165 22.92 -6.94 -50.17
N ILE A 166 22.75 -7.89 -51.09
CA ILE A 166 21.87 -9.05 -50.91
C ILE A 166 22.36 -9.92 -49.75
N SER A 167 23.66 -10.21 -49.68
CA SER A 167 24.27 -10.97 -48.59
C SER A 167 24.08 -10.28 -47.24
N ASP A 168 24.28 -8.95 -47.19
CA ASP A 168 24.10 -8.18 -45.97
C ASP A 168 22.64 -8.17 -45.51
N LEU A 169 21.69 -8.06 -46.45
CA LEU A 169 20.26 -8.16 -46.18
C LEU A 169 19.89 -9.56 -45.67
N GLN A 170 20.45 -10.63 -46.24
CA GLN A 170 20.23 -12.00 -45.76
C GLN A 170 20.73 -12.19 -44.32
N THR A 171 21.88 -11.64 -43.98
CA THR A 171 22.41 -11.63 -42.61
C THR A 171 21.46 -10.89 -41.67
N LYS A 172 21.05 -9.67 -42.01
CA LYS A 172 20.10 -8.88 -41.20
C LYS A 172 18.75 -9.57 -41.01
N ILE A 173 18.23 -10.21 -42.06
CA ILE A 173 16.99 -11.00 -41.96
C ILE A 173 17.16 -12.13 -40.95
N THR A 174 18.28 -12.84 -40.99
CA THR A 174 18.57 -13.95 -40.07
C THR A 174 18.71 -13.44 -38.62
N GLU A 175 19.39 -12.31 -38.42
CA GLU A 175 19.53 -11.66 -37.11
C GLU A 175 18.18 -11.23 -36.54
N TYR A 176 17.31 -10.62 -37.36
CA TYR A 176 15.96 -10.25 -36.94
C TYR A 176 15.10 -11.46 -36.63
N GLN A 177 15.17 -12.52 -37.45
CA GLN A 177 14.47 -13.78 -37.17
C GLN A 177 14.89 -14.37 -35.82
N ASN A 178 16.20 -14.41 -35.54
CA ASN A 178 16.73 -14.90 -34.27
C ASN A 178 16.31 -14.04 -33.10
N THR A 179 16.35 -12.71 -33.26
CA THR A 179 15.92 -11.77 -32.22
C THR A 179 14.44 -11.98 -31.87
N VAL A 180 13.57 -11.99 -32.88
CA VAL A 180 12.12 -12.22 -32.71
C VAL A 180 11.86 -13.58 -32.05
N LYS A 181 12.53 -14.64 -32.52
CA LYS A 181 12.39 -15.98 -31.95
C LYS A 181 12.81 -16.02 -30.49
N ASN A 182 13.98 -15.48 -30.16
CA ASN A 182 14.50 -15.48 -28.79
C ASN A 182 13.62 -14.65 -27.84
N THR A 183 13.13 -13.49 -28.30
CA THR A 183 12.18 -12.67 -27.53
C THR A 183 10.88 -13.42 -27.30
N ALA A 184 10.33 -14.08 -28.33
CA ALA A 184 9.10 -14.86 -28.21
C ALA A 184 9.28 -16.06 -27.26
N ASP A 185 10.35 -16.84 -27.41
CA ASP A 185 10.66 -17.98 -26.55
C ASP A 185 10.85 -17.54 -25.08
N THR A 186 11.54 -16.43 -24.86
CA THR A 186 11.73 -15.86 -23.51
C THR A 186 10.39 -15.45 -22.92
N ALA A 187 9.55 -14.73 -23.67
CA ALA A 187 8.23 -14.31 -23.21
C ALA A 187 7.36 -15.52 -22.86
N VAL A 188 7.32 -16.56 -23.71
CA VAL A 188 6.57 -17.79 -23.45
C VAL A 188 7.08 -18.51 -22.20
N SER A 189 8.41 -18.59 -22.03
CA SER A 189 9.03 -19.20 -20.84
C SER A 189 8.67 -18.45 -19.56
N THR A 190 8.77 -17.12 -19.57
CA THR A 190 8.39 -16.27 -18.43
C THR A 190 6.91 -16.44 -18.11
N ILE A 191 6.03 -16.37 -19.11
CA ILE A 191 4.58 -16.55 -18.93
C ILE A 191 4.26 -17.90 -18.30
N ASN A 192 4.85 -18.98 -18.80
CA ASN A 192 4.61 -20.33 -18.25
C ASN A 192 5.11 -20.44 -16.80
N THR A 193 6.31 -19.94 -16.52
CA THR A 193 6.87 -19.96 -15.15
C THR A 193 6.00 -19.17 -14.16
N THR A 194 5.56 -17.97 -14.55
CA THR A 194 4.67 -17.15 -13.73
C THR A 194 3.32 -17.82 -13.53
N LYS A 195 2.73 -18.38 -14.60
CA LYS A 195 1.46 -19.12 -14.55
C LYS A 195 1.55 -20.30 -13.58
N ASP A 196 2.59 -21.12 -13.71
CA ASP A 196 2.75 -22.32 -12.88
C ASP A 196 3.01 -21.96 -11.41
N THR A 197 3.78 -20.91 -11.16
CA THR A 197 4.00 -20.37 -9.80
C THR A 197 2.69 -19.88 -9.20
N ALA A 198 1.92 -19.07 -9.93
CA ALA A 198 0.64 -18.54 -9.47
C ALA A 198 -0.37 -19.66 -9.16
N ILE A 199 -0.47 -20.67 -10.03
CA ILE A 199 -1.32 -21.85 -9.82
C ILE A 199 -0.88 -22.59 -8.54
N SER A 200 0.42 -22.81 -8.36
CA SER A 200 0.97 -23.49 -7.18
C SER A 200 0.65 -22.74 -5.88
N THR A 201 0.83 -21.41 -5.88
CA THR A 201 0.49 -20.55 -4.73
C THR A 201 -0.99 -20.62 -4.41
N VAL A 202 -1.87 -20.46 -5.40
CA VAL A 202 -3.32 -20.53 -5.20
C VAL A 202 -3.75 -21.89 -4.66
N ASN A 203 -3.24 -22.99 -5.24
CA ASN A 203 -3.56 -24.34 -4.77
C ASN A 203 -3.10 -24.56 -3.33
N THR A 204 -1.88 -24.12 -3.00
CA THR A 204 -1.34 -24.26 -1.64
C THR A 204 -2.21 -23.51 -0.63
N VAL A 205 -2.52 -22.23 -0.90
CA VAL A 205 -3.36 -21.41 -0.02
C VAL A 205 -4.75 -21.99 0.12
N ALA A 206 -5.37 -22.42 -0.99
CA ALA A 206 -6.70 -23.03 -0.98
C ALA A 206 -6.70 -24.32 -0.15
N SER A 207 -5.73 -25.21 -0.35
CA SER A 207 -5.59 -26.44 0.44
C SER A 207 -5.38 -26.17 1.92
N SER A 208 -4.53 -25.19 2.28
CA SER A 208 -4.34 -24.79 3.68
C SER A 208 -5.63 -24.24 4.30
N ALA A 209 -6.35 -23.36 3.60
CA ALA A 209 -7.60 -22.78 4.10
C ALA A 209 -8.69 -23.85 4.30
N VAL A 210 -8.86 -24.76 3.33
CA VAL A 210 -9.78 -25.90 3.44
C VAL A 210 -9.41 -26.77 4.63
N LYS A 211 -8.11 -27.05 4.83
CA LYS A 211 -7.65 -27.81 5.99
C LYS A 211 -8.01 -27.11 7.30
N THR A 212 -7.72 -25.82 7.44
CA THR A 212 -8.05 -25.05 8.65
C THR A 212 -9.54 -25.06 8.94
N ILE A 213 -10.39 -24.91 7.91
CA ILE A 213 -11.85 -24.97 8.07
C ILE A 213 -12.29 -26.37 8.53
N ASN A 214 -11.72 -27.43 7.94
CA ASN A 214 -12.05 -28.79 8.32
C ASN A 214 -11.57 -29.11 9.74
N ASP A 215 -10.36 -28.70 10.12
CA ASP A 215 -9.84 -28.86 11.47
C ASP A 215 -10.77 -28.17 12.49
N ALA A 216 -11.15 -26.90 12.23
CA ALA A 216 -12.08 -26.15 13.09
C ALA A 216 -13.47 -26.79 13.17
N LEU A 217 -13.95 -27.39 12.07
CA LEU A 217 -15.21 -28.12 12.05
C LEU A 217 -15.13 -29.40 12.91
N GLU A 218 -14.03 -30.14 12.86
CA GLU A 218 -13.83 -31.31 13.72
C GLU A 218 -13.70 -30.90 15.19
N GLU A 219 -12.99 -29.81 15.51
CA GLU A 219 -12.96 -29.26 16.87
C GLU A 219 -14.36 -28.85 17.36
N PHE A 220 -15.17 -28.21 16.49
CA PHE A 220 -16.55 -27.87 16.79
C PHE A 220 -17.44 -29.11 16.98
N LYS A 221 -17.21 -30.20 16.25
CA LYS A 221 -17.96 -31.46 16.48
C LYS A 221 -17.53 -32.17 17.75
N ALA A 222 -16.25 -32.07 18.11
CA ALA A 222 -15.68 -32.70 19.30
C ALA A 222 -15.94 -31.92 20.59
N GLY A 223 -16.41 -30.66 20.49
CA GLY A 223 -16.72 -29.84 21.64
C GLY A 223 -17.82 -30.46 22.51
N ASP A 224 -17.61 -30.42 23.83
CA ASP A 224 -18.57 -30.87 24.83
C ASP A 224 -19.64 -29.78 25.05
N PHE A 225 -20.54 -29.66 24.07
CA PHE A 225 -21.68 -28.75 24.15
C PHE A 225 -22.84 -29.43 24.85
N TYR A 226 -23.53 -28.71 25.73
CA TYR A 226 -24.79 -29.20 26.29
C TYR A 226 -25.76 -29.51 25.15
N THR A 227 -26.25 -30.74 25.12
CA THR A 227 -27.43 -31.07 24.36
C THR A 227 -28.60 -30.23 24.86
N LYS A 228 -29.61 -30.04 24.01
CA LYS A 228 -30.82 -29.32 24.42
C LYS A 228 -31.40 -29.90 25.72
N ALA A 229 -31.43 -31.22 25.86
CA ALA A 229 -31.93 -31.89 27.05
C ALA A 229 -31.06 -31.62 28.31
N GLU A 230 -29.73 -31.61 28.18
CA GLU A 230 -28.83 -31.29 29.30
C GLU A 230 -28.93 -29.81 29.69
N ALA A 231 -29.01 -28.91 28.71
CA ALA A 231 -29.24 -27.50 28.95
C ALA A 231 -30.58 -27.30 29.68
N ASP A 232 -31.66 -27.88 29.15
CA ASP A 232 -33.01 -27.81 29.72
C ASP A 232 -33.06 -28.40 31.14
N ALA A 233 -32.31 -29.47 31.43
CA ALA A 233 -32.21 -30.08 32.76
C ALA A 233 -31.42 -29.24 33.78
N LYS A 234 -30.50 -28.39 33.31
CA LYS A 234 -29.77 -27.45 34.17
C LYS A 234 -30.57 -26.17 34.47
N PHE A 235 -31.56 -25.84 33.66
CA PHE A 235 -32.56 -24.84 34.02
C PHE A 235 -33.53 -25.41 35.06
N ALA A 236 -33.95 -24.59 36.03
CA ALA A 236 -34.88 -25.04 37.06
C ALA A 236 -36.18 -25.56 36.41
N THR A 237 -36.48 -26.85 36.61
CA THR A 237 -37.71 -27.45 36.11
C THR A 237 -38.92 -26.86 36.86
N ILE A 238 -40.08 -26.84 36.21
CA ILE A 238 -41.33 -26.39 36.85
C ILE A 238 -41.59 -27.20 38.14
N GLN A 239 -41.19 -28.48 38.17
CA GLN A 239 -41.29 -29.33 39.36
C GLN A 239 -40.37 -28.86 40.50
N SER A 240 -39.12 -28.47 40.23
CA SER A 240 -38.22 -27.99 41.29
C SER A 240 -38.70 -26.69 41.93
N LEU A 241 -39.31 -25.81 41.13
CA LEU A 241 -39.99 -24.60 41.59
C LEU A 241 -41.24 -24.94 42.44
N THR A 242 -41.98 -25.97 42.04
CA THR A 242 -43.16 -26.47 42.77
C THR A 242 -42.76 -27.12 44.10
N ASP A 243 -41.68 -27.90 44.12
CA ASP A 243 -41.15 -28.52 45.34
C ASP A 243 -40.60 -27.49 46.33
N LEU A 244 -39.99 -26.41 45.82
CA LEU A 244 -39.55 -25.29 46.64
C LEU A 244 -40.76 -24.55 47.25
N SER A 245 -41.84 -24.38 46.49
CA SER A 245 -43.11 -23.85 46.97
C SER A 245 -43.74 -24.75 48.04
N ASN A 246 -43.69 -26.08 47.87
CA ASN A 246 -44.28 -27.04 48.81
C ASN A 246 -43.45 -27.21 50.10
N LYS A 247 -42.13 -26.97 50.04
CA LYS A 247 -41.24 -26.95 51.21
C LYS A 247 -41.24 -25.59 51.93
N ALA A 248 -41.77 -24.55 51.29
CA ALA A 248 -41.92 -23.25 51.93
C ALA A 248 -43.02 -23.30 53.01
N PHE A 249 -42.85 -22.49 54.05
CA PHE A 249 -43.89 -22.27 55.05
C PHE A 249 -45.02 -21.43 54.42
N VAL A 250 -46.06 -22.09 53.88
CA VAL A 250 -47.09 -21.45 53.04
C VAL A 250 -48.41 -21.16 53.76
N ASN A 251 -49.18 -20.22 53.20
CA ASN A 251 -50.56 -19.92 53.64
C ASN A 251 -51.46 -21.09 53.27
N LYS A 252 -52.09 -21.72 54.26
CA LYS A 252 -53.04 -22.81 54.07
C LYS A 252 -54.51 -22.33 54.03
N GLY A 253 -54.72 -21.01 54.10
CA GLY A 253 -56.04 -20.40 53.99
C GLY A 253 -56.78 -20.32 55.33
N ASN A 254 -58.11 -20.18 55.24
CA ASN A 254 -58.99 -20.08 56.41
C ASN A 254 -59.40 -21.48 56.89
N LEU A 255 -59.42 -21.71 58.20
CA LEU A 255 -60.03 -22.91 58.77
C LEU A 255 -61.55 -22.88 58.59
N ALA A 256 -62.14 -24.04 58.29
CA ALA A 256 -63.58 -24.19 58.09
C ALA A 256 -64.32 -24.28 59.43
N ASN A 257 -65.62 -23.98 59.43
CA ASN A 257 -66.48 -24.28 60.57
C ASN A 257 -66.52 -25.80 60.84
N GLY A 258 -66.40 -26.20 62.10
CA GLY A 258 -66.31 -27.57 62.58
C GLY A 258 -64.88 -28.11 62.64
N THR A 259 -63.86 -27.29 62.33
CA THR A 259 -62.47 -27.75 62.35
C THR A 259 -62.03 -28.07 63.78
N ASP A 260 -61.47 -29.26 63.97
CA ASP A 260 -60.80 -29.65 65.21
C ASP A 260 -59.29 -29.33 65.11
N LEU A 261 -58.78 -28.46 65.99
CA LEU A 261 -57.37 -28.09 65.98
C LEU A 261 -56.42 -29.27 66.23
N ASP A 262 -56.89 -30.36 66.86
CA ASP A 262 -56.08 -31.57 67.05
C ASP A 262 -55.78 -32.29 65.72
N SER A 263 -56.67 -32.11 64.73
CA SER A 263 -56.51 -32.68 63.39
C SER A 263 -55.66 -31.83 62.44
N VAL A 264 -55.30 -30.59 62.82
CA VAL A 264 -54.53 -29.67 61.97
C VAL A 264 -53.02 -29.91 62.13
N THR A 265 -52.50 -30.93 61.45
CA THR A 265 -51.09 -31.34 61.56
C THR A 265 -50.19 -30.86 60.42
N ASP A 266 -50.79 -30.40 59.32
CA ASP A 266 -50.07 -29.97 58.13
C ASP A 266 -49.28 -28.68 58.38
N THR A 267 -47.98 -28.69 58.08
CA THR A 267 -47.10 -27.53 58.23
C THR A 267 -47.57 -26.34 57.40
N GLY A 268 -47.64 -25.16 58.02
CA GLY A 268 -48.05 -23.91 57.39
C GLY A 268 -48.69 -22.93 58.37
N TYR A 269 -49.25 -21.84 57.84
CA TYR A 269 -50.06 -20.91 58.63
C TYR A 269 -51.51 -20.88 58.14
N TYR A 270 -52.43 -20.90 59.08
CA TYR A 270 -53.88 -20.92 58.89
C TYR A 270 -54.50 -19.70 59.53
N ARG A 271 -55.65 -19.27 59.02
CA ARG A 271 -56.43 -18.14 59.55
C ARG A 271 -57.71 -18.65 60.19
N ILE A 272 -58.03 -18.14 61.37
CA ILE A 272 -59.32 -18.30 62.03
C ILE A 272 -60.03 -16.95 61.95
N GLY A 273 -61.13 -16.89 61.21
CA GLY A 273 -61.81 -15.64 60.87
C GLY A 273 -63.16 -15.49 61.57
N GLY A 274 -63.17 -15.12 62.85
CA GLY A 274 -64.40 -14.83 63.58
C GLY A 274 -65.24 -16.07 63.86
N LEU A 275 -64.58 -17.17 64.26
CA LEU A 275 -65.23 -18.43 64.64
C LEU A 275 -65.41 -18.52 66.16
N ILE A 276 -66.44 -19.23 66.62
CA ILE A 276 -66.71 -19.43 68.05
C ILE A 276 -65.90 -20.61 68.59
N GLY A 277 -65.04 -20.34 69.57
CA GLY A 277 -64.23 -21.37 70.22
C GLY A 277 -65.07 -22.44 70.92
N GLY A 278 -64.74 -23.72 70.72
CA GLY A 278 -65.47 -24.85 71.28
C GLY A 278 -66.79 -25.19 70.58
N THR A 279 -67.26 -24.37 69.63
CA THR A 279 -68.44 -24.64 68.79
C THR A 279 -68.07 -24.76 67.31
N ASP A 280 -67.53 -23.69 66.73
CA ASP A 280 -67.13 -23.65 65.32
C ASP A 280 -65.68 -24.12 65.09
N VAL A 281 -64.83 -24.02 66.12
CA VAL A 281 -63.47 -24.57 66.13
C VAL A 281 -63.24 -25.30 67.45
N LEU A 282 -62.93 -26.58 67.37
CA LEU A 282 -62.80 -27.48 68.53
C LEU A 282 -61.35 -27.52 69.04
N ASN A 283 -61.17 -27.98 70.28
CA ASN A 283 -59.87 -28.10 70.95
C ASN A 283 -59.05 -26.80 70.97
N VAL A 284 -59.73 -25.66 71.14
CA VAL A 284 -59.12 -24.36 71.38
C VAL A 284 -58.68 -24.22 72.85
N PRO A 285 -57.79 -23.25 73.18
CA PRO A 285 -57.54 -22.86 74.57
C PRO A 285 -58.86 -22.61 75.33
N SER A 286 -58.93 -23.07 76.59
CA SER A 286 -60.16 -22.97 77.40
C SER A 286 -60.67 -21.53 77.56
N GLU A 287 -59.77 -20.54 77.58
CA GLU A 287 -60.07 -19.11 77.64
C GLU A 287 -60.82 -18.57 76.40
N LEU A 288 -60.76 -19.28 75.27
CA LEU A 288 -61.44 -18.91 74.02
C LEU A 288 -62.78 -19.62 73.85
N SER A 289 -63.10 -20.60 74.72
CA SER A 289 -64.34 -21.36 74.63
C SER A 289 -65.56 -20.43 74.78
N GLY A 290 -66.49 -20.49 73.83
CA GLY A 290 -67.68 -19.64 73.76
C GLY A 290 -67.44 -18.22 73.23
N LEU A 291 -66.21 -17.85 72.89
CA LEU A 291 -65.89 -16.52 72.34
C LEU A 291 -65.76 -16.57 70.83
N ASN A 292 -66.23 -15.51 70.15
CA ASN A 292 -65.89 -15.24 68.76
C ASN A 292 -64.48 -14.63 68.71
N PHE A 293 -63.56 -15.23 67.95
CA PHE A 293 -62.18 -14.75 67.89
C PHE A 293 -61.56 -14.82 66.49
N TYR A 294 -60.56 -13.96 66.28
CA TYR A 294 -59.72 -13.96 65.09
C TYR A 294 -58.31 -14.39 65.49
N ALA A 295 -57.71 -15.33 64.76
CA ALA A 295 -56.38 -15.82 65.09
C ALA A 295 -55.60 -16.29 63.87
N PHE A 296 -54.29 -16.37 64.05
CA PHE A 296 -53.39 -17.12 63.18
C PHE A 296 -52.93 -18.38 63.91
N LEU A 297 -53.08 -19.52 63.26
CA LEU A 297 -52.52 -20.79 63.72
C LEU A 297 -51.29 -21.11 62.86
N THR A 298 -50.14 -21.25 63.50
CA THR A 298 -48.88 -21.69 62.89
C THR A 298 -48.63 -23.13 63.30
N VAL A 299 -48.38 -24.01 62.32
CA VAL A 299 -48.12 -25.44 62.56
C VAL A 299 -46.76 -25.80 61.98
N THR A 300 -45.85 -26.31 62.80
CA THR A 300 -44.49 -26.76 62.40
C THR A 300 -44.34 -28.27 62.64
N GLY A 301 -45.32 -29.06 62.18
CA GLY A 301 -45.40 -30.50 62.40
C GLY A 301 -45.71 -30.86 63.85
N SER A 302 -44.73 -30.71 64.75
CA SER A 302 -44.82 -31.15 66.16
C SER A 302 -45.22 -30.04 67.14
N LEU A 303 -45.37 -28.81 66.66
CA LEU A 303 -45.72 -27.62 67.46
C LEU A 303 -46.85 -26.87 66.76
N GLN A 304 -47.82 -26.46 67.55
CA GLN A 304 -48.85 -25.50 67.17
C GLN A 304 -48.68 -24.24 68.01
N GLU A 305 -48.72 -23.10 67.34
CA GLU A 305 -48.77 -21.77 67.95
C GLU A 305 -49.99 -21.03 67.44
N LEU A 306 -50.84 -20.59 68.37
CA LEU A 306 -52.07 -19.87 68.09
C LEU A 306 -51.93 -18.44 68.59
N THR A 307 -51.83 -17.49 67.68
CA THR A 307 -51.77 -16.05 67.97
C THR A 307 -53.14 -15.44 67.74
N VAL A 308 -53.83 -15.14 68.83
CA VAL A 308 -55.20 -14.62 68.86
C VAL A 308 -55.18 -13.11 68.98
N TYR A 309 -55.92 -12.43 68.11
CA TYR A 309 -56.29 -11.04 68.34
C TYR A 309 -57.28 -11.01 69.50
N SER A 310 -56.84 -10.51 70.65
CA SER A 310 -57.66 -10.57 71.87
C SER A 310 -59.06 -10.02 71.62
N PRO A 311 -60.11 -10.80 71.94
CA PRO A 311 -61.49 -10.33 71.87
C PRO A 311 -61.77 -9.15 72.83
N LYS A 312 -60.87 -8.90 73.80
CA LYS A 312 -60.96 -7.85 74.81
C LYS A 312 -60.22 -6.55 74.45
N GLN A 313 -59.59 -6.47 73.27
CA GLN A 313 -58.90 -5.29 72.71
C GLN A 313 -57.68 -4.76 73.50
N ASP A 314 -57.01 -5.61 74.26
CA ASP A 314 -55.85 -5.28 75.09
C ASP A 314 -54.53 -5.64 74.39
N THR A 315 -54.20 -6.93 74.25
CA THR A 315 -52.94 -7.42 73.67
C THR A 315 -53.15 -8.73 72.91
N THR A 316 -52.27 -9.08 71.96
CA THR A 316 -52.35 -10.39 71.27
C THR A 316 -52.10 -11.52 72.26
N TRP A 317 -52.98 -12.53 72.30
CA TRP A 317 -52.78 -13.71 73.14
C TRP A 317 -52.11 -14.80 72.32
N THR A 318 -50.91 -15.22 72.71
CA THR A 318 -50.21 -16.33 72.07
C THR A 318 -50.33 -17.56 72.94
N TYR A 319 -50.84 -18.65 72.35
CA TYR A 319 -50.88 -19.97 72.94
C TYR A 319 -49.97 -20.90 72.16
N SER A 320 -49.34 -21.86 72.83
CA SER A 320 -48.55 -22.89 72.18
C SER A 320 -48.87 -24.25 72.79
N ARG A 321 -48.74 -25.29 71.98
CA ARG A 321 -48.79 -26.69 72.41
C ARG A 321 -47.96 -27.56 71.48
N SER A 322 -47.50 -28.69 71.98
CA SER A 322 -46.68 -29.60 71.20
C SER A 322 -47.18 -31.04 71.34
N VAL A 323 -46.82 -31.87 70.37
CA VAL A 323 -46.96 -33.32 70.47
C VAL A 323 -45.63 -33.90 70.94
N SER A 324 -45.65 -34.74 71.97
CA SER A 324 -44.47 -35.49 72.43
C SER A 324 -44.84 -36.90 72.88
N GLY A 325 -43.91 -37.85 72.79
CA GLY A 325 -44.09 -39.24 73.21
C GLY A 325 -44.44 -40.24 72.09
N SER A 326 -44.58 -41.51 72.45
CA SER A 326 -44.78 -42.65 71.53
C SER A 326 -46.22 -42.80 71.03
N THR A 327 -47.20 -42.18 71.70
CA THR A 327 -48.57 -42.00 71.21
C THR A 327 -48.79 -40.50 71.01
N PRO A 328 -48.86 -40.01 69.76
CA PRO A 328 -48.88 -38.58 69.48
C PRO A 328 -50.22 -37.97 69.89
N ILE A 329 -50.26 -37.42 71.11
CA ILE A 329 -51.36 -36.60 71.62
C ILE A 329 -50.87 -35.17 71.80
N TRP A 330 -51.71 -34.19 71.45
CA TRP A 330 -51.42 -32.78 71.71
C TRP A 330 -51.38 -32.52 73.21
N SER A 331 -50.37 -31.79 73.67
CA SER A 331 -50.38 -31.25 75.03
C SER A 331 -51.54 -30.26 75.19
N PRO A 332 -51.99 -30.01 76.44
CA PRO A 332 -52.84 -28.86 76.70
C PRO A 332 -52.21 -27.56 76.16
N TRP A 333 -53.05 -26.60 75.78
CA TRP A 333 -52.59 -25.27 75.38
C TRP A 333 -51.95 -24.54 76.55
N SER A 334 -50.76 -24.00 76.32
CA SER A 334 -50.04 -23.13 77.25
C SER A 334 -50.04 -21.70 76.72
N LYS A 335 -50.47 -20.73 77.53
CA LYS A 335 -50.42 -19.31 77.16
C LYS A 335 -49.00 -18.79 77.37
N THR A 336 -48.41 -18.20 76.34
CA THR A 336 -47.14 -17.49 76.46
C THR A 336 -47.38 -16.18 77.21
N VAL A 337 -46.92 -16.12 78.46
CA VAL A 337 -46.87 -14.86 79.22
C VAL A 337 -45.62 -14.12 78.77
N MET A 338 -45.77 -13.19 77.82
CA MET A 338 -44.79 -12.10 77.71
C MET A 338 -44.88 -11.34 79.04
N ALA A 339 -43.73 -10.95 79.62
CA ALA A 339 -43.67 -10.22 80.90
C ALA A 339 -44.78 -9.15 81.00
N ASP A 340 -45.25 -8.90 82.23
CA ASP A 340 -46.35 -7.97 82.54
C ASP A 340 -46.35 -6.68 81.70
N ASP A 341 -47.50 -5.99 81.68
CA ASP A 341 -47.87 -4.85 80.82
C ASP A 341 -46.87 -3.64 80.74
N SER A 342 -45.64 -3.75 81.27
CA SER A 342 -44.59 -2.73 81.35
C SER A 342 -43.34 -2.92 80.46
N GLY A 343 -43.06 -4.10 79.91
CA GLY A 343 -42.14 -4.32 78.77
C GLY A 343 -40.72 -3.68 78.77
N LYS A 344 -39.89 -3.81 79.82
CA LYS A 344 -38.51 -3.27 79.83
C LYS A 344 -37.40 -4.31 80.07
N VAL A 345 -36.29 -4.22 79.30
CA VAL A 345 -34.99 -4.88 79.53
C VAL A 345 -33.86 -3.82 79.41
N THR A 346 -32.86 -3.83 80.31
CA THR A 346 -31.77 -2.83 80.36
C THR A 346 -30.40 -3.50 80.15
N ILE A 347 -29.56 -3.00 79.23
CA ILE A 347 -28.15 -3.40 79.02
C ILE A 347 -27.23 -2.26 79.51
N THR A 348 -26.23 -2.58 80.34
CA THR A 348 -25.52 -1.61 81.21
C THR A 348 -24.10 -1.19 80.78
N GLY A 349 -23.67 -1.40 79.54
CA GLY A 349 -22.45 -0.77 78.95
C GLY A 349 -21.26 -1.70 78.64
N LEU A 350 -20.29 -1.18 77.87
CA LEU A 350 -19.05 -1.82 77.37
C LEU A 350 -17.84 -0.92 77.73
N GLU A 351 -16.79 -1.44 78.37
CA GLU A 351 -15.68 -0.67 78.95
C GLU A 351 -14.33 -1.01 78.25
N ILE A 352 -13.55 0.01 77.84
CA ILE A 352 -12.20 -0.12 77.25
C ILE A 352 -11.18 0.44 78.27
N VAL A 353 -10.20 -0.37 78.68
CA VAL A 353 -9.28 -0.05 79.79
C VAL A 353 -7.89 0.35 79.27
N GLY A 354 -7.42 1.55 79.64
CA GLY A 354 -6.00 1.77 79.99
C GLY A 354 -5.03 2.31 78.94
N ASP A 355 -5.28 3.48 78.33
CA ASP A 355 -4.26 4.20 77.56
C ASP A 355 -3.03 4.54 78.42
N ILE A 356 -1.82 4.29 77.90
CA ILE A 356 -0.53 4.62 78.51
C ILE A 356 0.16 5.69 77.64
N PRO A 357 0.55 6.87 78.17
CA PRO A 357 1.28 7.88 77.40
C PRO A 357 2.70 7.40 77.05
N TRP A 358 3.39 8.12 76.16
CA TRP A 358 4.77 7.80 75.80
C TRP A 358 5.68 7.71 77.04
N THR A 359 6.18 6.50 77.29
CA THR A 359 7.00 6.14 78.44
C THR A 359 8.33 5.60 77.95
N ASP A 360 9.43 6.15 78.47
CA ASP A 360 10.79 5.74 78.09
C ASP A 360 11.11 4.32 78.57
N ILE A 361 11.88 3.59 77.77
CA ILE A 361 12.31 2.23 78.09
C ILE A 361 13.75 2.00 77.62
N SER A 362 14.49 1.21 78.41
CA SER A 362 15.91 0.98 78.17
C SER A 362 16.14 -0.26 77.31
N PRO A 363 17.10 -0.22 76.36
CA PRO A 363 17.52 -1.42 75.67
C PRO A 363 18.28 -2.38 76.61
N ILE A 364 18.25 -3.66 76.27
CA ILE A 364 18.90 -4.76 77.03
C ILE A 364 19.94 -5.48 76.16
N ASN A 365 20.63 -6.48 76.71
CA ASN A 365 21.53 -7.38 75.97
C ASN A 365 22.60 -6.68 75.11
N GLY A 366 23.15 -5.58 75.64
CA GLY A 366 24.24 -4.82 75.01
C GLY A 366 23.78 -3.80 73.96
N PHE A 367 22.50 -3.77 73.59
CA PHE A 367 21.94 -2.67 72.81
C PHE A 367 22.01 -1.39 73.63
N SER A 368 22.27 -0.25 72.98
CA SER A 368 22.45 1.02 73.68
C SER A 368 21.79 2.18 72.96
N LEU A 369 21.49 3.24 73.71
CA LEU A 369 21.03 4.53 73.16
C LEU A 369 22.17 5.53 73.02
N THR A 370 23.36 5.19 73.52
CA THR A 370 24.51 6.09 73.52
C THR A 370 25.47 5.66 72.42
N PRO A 371 25.55 6.41 71.32
CA PRO A 371 26.46 6.06 70.24
C PRO A 371 27.90 6.49 70.50
N SER A 372 28.82 5.93 69.71
CA SER A 372 30.22 6.36 69.65
C SER A 372 30.40 7.77 69.06
N THR A 373 29.53 8.21 68.14
CA THR A 373 29.56 9.55 67.51
C THR A 373 28.15 10.01 67.08
N GLY A 374 27.66 11.19 67.47
CA GLY A 374 26.33 11.72 67.06
C GLY A 374 25.26 11.68 68.17
N SER A 375 24.01 12.06 67.86
CA SER A 375 22.96 12.25 68.88
C SER A 375 22.52 10.96 69.58
N LYS A 376 22.24 11.06 70.88
CA LYS A 376 21.68 9.98 71.71
C LYS A 376 20.35 9.50 71.12
N GLY A 377 20.20 8.18 71.01
CA GLY A 377 18.95 7.53 70.60
C GLY A 377 17.85 7.65 71.65
N VAL A 378 16.63 7.32 71.25
CA VAL A 378 15.43 7.31 72.10
C VAL A 378 14.70 5.99 71.89
N LEU A 379 14.25 5.37 72.99
CA LEU A 379 13.41 4.19 72.95
C LEU A 379 12.27 4.38 73.97
N LYS A 380 11.03 4.25 73.50
CA LYS A 380 9.82 4.50 74.30
C LYS A 380 8.62 3.76 73.74
N TYR A 381 7.58 3.59 74.57
CA TYR A 381 6.32 2.96 74.17
C TYR A 381 5.10 3.76 74.63
N LYS A 382 3.93 3.56 74.00
CA LYS A 382 2.61 4.05 74.45
C LYS A 382 1.52 3.01 74.15
N ILE A 383 0.42 3.04 74.88
CA ILE A 383 -0.83 2.33 74.52
C ILE A 383 -1.91 3.38 74.29
N GLN A 384 -2.58 3.32 73.15
CA GLN A 384 -3.68 4.23 72.85
C GLN A 384 -4.77 3.47 72.10
N GLN A 385 -6.00 3.50 72.64
CA GLN A 385 -7.17 2.83 72.09
C GLN A 385 -6.93 1.34 71.82
N GLY A 386 -6.32 0.65 72.79
CA GLY A 386 -6.01 -0.78 72.68
C GLY A 386 -4.90 -1.09 71.68
N VAL A 387 -4.09 -0.12 71.25
CA VAL A 387 -2.96 -0.34 70.35
C VAL A 387 -1.64 0.05 71.03
N LEU A 388 -0.70 -0.87 71.07
CA LEU A 388 0.68 -0.66 71.52
C LEU A 388 1.51 -0.04 70.39
N TYR A 389 2.23 1.03 70.71
CA TYR A 389 3.24 1.64 69.85
C TYR A 389 4.58 1.61 70.57
N VAL A 390 5.62 1.08 69.95
CA VAL A 390 7.00 1.13 70.44
C VAL A 390 7.86 1.87 69.41
N SER A 391 8.43 3.00 69.79
CA SER A 391 9.27 3.82 68.93
C SER A 391 10.73 3.66 69.33
N ALA A 392 11.54 3.14 68.40
CA ALA A 392 12.99 3.05 68.52
C ALA A 392 13.62 4.06 67.55
N ARG A 393 14.45 4.97 68.02
CA ARG A 393 15.18 5.93 67.17
C ARG A 393 16.65 5.92 67.54
N GLY A 394 17.49 5.48 66.62
CA GLY A 394 18.95 5.47 66.77
C GLY A 394 19.47 4.48 67.81
N VAL A 395 18.83 3.32 67.96
CA VAL A 395 19.31 2.25 68.86
C VAL A 395 20.55 1.61 68.25
N VAL A 396 21.64 1.56 69.01
CA VAL A 396 22.95 1.04 68.60
C VAL A 396 22.99 -0.48 68.76
N ILE A 397 23.43 -1.16 67.71
CA ILE A 397 23.47 -2.62 67.61
C ILE A 397 24.80 -3.13 68.21
N PRO A 398 24.78 -4.06 69.18
CA PRO A 398 25.99 -4.68 69.69
C PRO A 398 26.52 -5.76 68.74
N ALA A 399 27.63 -6.41 69.08
CA ALA A 399 28.07 -7.60 68.36
C ALA A 399 27.09 -8.76 68.58
N VAL A 400 26.12 -8.91 67.67
CA VAL A 400 25.14 -10.01 67.69
C VAL A 400 25.48 -11.10 66.66
N ASN A 401 25.20 -12.36 67.01
CA ASN A 401 25.39 -13.52 66.13
C ASN A 401 24.23 -13.58 65.11
N ALA A 402 24.53 -13.88 63.84
CA ALA A 402 23.54 -13.88 62.74
C ALA A 402 22.53 -15.03 62.81
N ALA A 403 22.77 -16.07 63.62
CA ALA A 403 21.97 -17.30 63.61
C ALA A 403 20.72 -17.30 64.50
N SER A 404 20.56 -16.37 65.45
CA SER A 404 19.42 -16.37 66.40
C SER A 404 18.95 -14.95 66.75
N PRO A 405 17.64 -14.63 66.69
CA PRO A 405 17.10 -13.35 67.17
C PRO A 405 17.45 -13.09 68.64
N THR A 406 17.73 -11.83 69.00
CA THR A 406 18.13 -11.44 70.36
C THR A 406 17.18 -10.37 70.90
N SER A 407 16.65 -10.55 72.11
CA SER A 407 15.81 -9.53 72.76
C SER A 407 16.57 -8.22 72.90
N PHE A 408 16.05 -7.14 72.33
CA PHE A 408 16.69 -5.82 72.43
C PHE A 408 15.98 -4.90 73.44
N VAL A 409 14.73 -5.20 73.78
CA VAL A 409 13.95 -4.50 74.81
C VAL A 409 12.95 -5.45 75.47
N GLU A 410 12.66 -5.22 76.74
CA GLU A 410 11.61 -5.91 77.50
C GLU A 410 10.58 -4.88 77.99
N LEU A 411 9.30 -5.11 77.71
CA LEU A 411 8.16 -4.30 78.11
C LEU A 411 7.60 -4.74 79.48
N PRO A 412 6.79 -3.92 80.17
CA PRO A 412 6.20 -4.31 81.44
C PRO A 412 5.04 -5.32 81.31
N PHE A 413 4.53 -5.55 80.10
CA PHE A 413 3.43 -6.46 79.78
C PHE A 413 3.80 -7.41 78.64
N VAL A 414 3.03 -8.48 78.49
CA VAL A 414 3.17 -9.43 77.39
C VAL A 414 2.67 -8.80 76.10
N VAL A 415 3.40 -8.98 75.00
CA VAL A 415 3.01 -8.49 73.67
C VAL A 415 2.36 -9.64 72.90
N PRO A 416 1.31 -9.41 72.10
CA PRO A 416 0.68 -10.45 71.28
C PRO A 416 1.66 -11.20 70.36
N GLN A 417 1.36 -12.47 70.10
CA GLN A 417 2.24 -13.40 69.39
C GLN A 417 2.40 -13.06 67.90
N ASN A 418 3.62 -13.24 67.37
CA ASN A 418 3.95 -13.18 65.94
C ASN A 418 3.70 -11.81 65.27
N ALA A 419 3.69 -10.72 66.03
CA ALA A 419 3.72 -9.40 65.43
C ALA A 419 5.15 -9.09 64.95
N ILE A 420 5.27 -8.77 63.65
CA ILE A 420 6.55 -8.48 62.99
C ILE A 420 6.47 -7.07 62.42
N ALA A 421 7.49 -6.25 62.65
CA ALA A 421 7.65 -5.00 61.92
C ALA A 421 9.08 -4.85 61.38
N GLY A 422 9.16 -4.37 60.14
CA GLY A 422 10.42 -3.97 59.51
C GLY A 422 10.80 -2.56 59.92
N PHE A 423 12.05 -2.38 60.33
CA PHE A 423 12.65 -1.11 60.73
C PHE A 423 13.68 -0.70 59.69
N ILE A 424 13.52 0.50 59.12
CA ILE A 424 14.39 1.01 58.06
C ILE A 424 15.44 1.95 58.71
N GLY A 425 16.72 1.61 58.59
CA GLY A 425 17.78 2.60 58.71
C GLY A 425 17.73 3.51 57.48
N PRO A 426 17.66 4.86 57.60
CA PRO A 426 17.64 5.72 56.42
C PRO A 426 18.90 5.48 55.59
N ASN A 427 18.71 5.07 54.32
CA ASN A 427 19.78 4.81 53.36
C ASN A 427 20.47 6.14 52.99
N LEU A 428 21.40 6.57 53.83
CA LEU A 428 22.27 7.72 53.59
C LEU A 428 23.71 7.21 53.71
N SER A 429 24.40 7.18 52.57
CA SER A 429 25.71 6.57 52.31
C SER A 429 26.89 7.05 53.18
N THR A 430 26.63 7.92 54.17
CA THR A 430 27.60 8.47 55.11
C THR A 430 27.12 8.50 56.57
N SER A 431 26.01 7.83 56.89
CA SER A 431 25.40 7.85 58.23
C SER A 431 25.56 6.50 58.97
N LEU A 432 25.75 6.55 60.30
CA LEU A 432 25.94 5.40 61.20
C LEU A 432 24.68 4.51 61.37
N TYR A 433 23.78 4.50 60.40
CA TYR A 433 22.55 3.71 60.41
C TYR A 433 22.75 2.38 59.65
N ALA A 434 21.99 1.37 60.04
CA ALA A 434 21.95 0.07 59.40
C ALA A 434 21.69 0.23 57.91
N LYS A 435 22.53 -0.42 57.09
CA LYS A 435 22.53 -0.28 55.62
C LYS A 435 21.38 -1.02 54.94
N GLU A 436 20.65 -1.86 55.68
CA GLU A 436 19.49 -2.62 55.23
C GLU A 436 18.39 -2.61 56.29
N VAL A 437 17.20 -3.08 55.92
CA VAL A 437 16.07 -3.22 56.83
C VAL A 437 16.41 -4.22 57.94
N CYS A 438 16.25 -3.77 59.18
CA CYS A 438 16.31 -4.61 60.37
C CYS A 438 14.90 -5.11 60.68
N THR A 439 14.75 -6.36 61.13
CA THR A 439 13.44 -6.89 61.52
C THR A 439 13.37 -7.03 63.03
N ILE A 440 12.26 -6.59 63.63
CA ILE A 440 11.94 -6.94 65.01
C ILE A 440 10.61 -7.66 65.09
N GLN A 441 10.50 -8.55 66.07
CA GLN A 441 9.34 -9.42 66.25
C GLN A 441 9.05 -9.67 67.73
N SER A 442 7.79 -9.96 68.06
CA SER A 442 7.39 -10.52 69.36
C SER A 442 7.20 -12.03 69.27
N THR A 443 7.55 -12.75 70.33
CA THR A 443 7.34 -14.21 70.46
C THR A 443 6.00 -14.57 71.08
N GLY A 444 5.28 -13.61 71.67
CA GLY A 444 3.96 -13.82 72.28
C GLY A 444 3.96 -14.41 73.68
N THR A 445 5.06 -15.03 74.09
CA THR A 445 5.17 -15.76 75.36
C THR A 445 6.02 -15.03 76.40
N ASP A 446 6.80 -14.04 75.98
CA ASP A 446 7.63 -13.22 76.84
C ASP A 446 7.29 -11.73 76.66
N LYS A 447 7.80 -10.89 77.57
CA LYS A 447 7.63 -9.44 77.48
C LYS A 447 8.65 -8.79 76.54
N SER A 448 9.38 -9.57 75.76
CA SER A 448 10.51 -9.08 74.96
C SER A 448 10.11 -8.79 73.52
N ILE A 449 10.79 -7.81 72.93
CA ILE A 449 10.83 -7.64 71.48
C ILE A 449 12.23 -8.01 71.01
N LEU A 450 12.29 -8.90 70.02
CA LEU A 450 13.53 -9.46 69.51
C LEU A 450 13.99 -8.74 68.26
N TYR A 451 15.30 -8.49 68.17
CA TYR A 451 15.99 -8.01 66.98
C TYR A 451 16.58 -9.20 66.21
N ALA A 452 16.24 -9.30 64.92
CA ALA A 452 16.84 -10.27 64.00
C ALA A 452 17.91 -9.59 63.13
N LYS A 453 19.15 -10.08 63.21
CA LYS A 453 20.29 -9.53 62.48
C LYS A 453 20.22 -9.89 60.99
N ASN A 454 20.45 -8.91 60.12
CA ASN A 454 20.71 -9.14 58.69
C ASN A 454 22.23 -9.16 58.40
N SER A 455 22.67 -9.90 57.39
CA SER A 455 24.09 -10.14 57.03
C SER A 455 24.90 -8.85 56.82
N SER A 456 24.25 -7.78 56.37
CA SER A 456 24.86 -6.47 56.10
C SER A 456 24.96 -5.54 57.32
N THR A 457 24.42 -5.93 58.49
CA THR A 457 24.47 -5.10 59.73
C THR A 457 25.66 -5.45 60.61
N THR A 458 26.38 -4.43 61.08
CA THR A 458 27.60 -4.56 61.88
C THR A 458 27.45 -3.95 63.28
N ALA A 459 28.30 -4.37 64.21
CA ALA A 459 28.30 -3.81 65.56
C ALA A 459 28.65 -2.31 65.50
N GLY A 460 27.82 -1.47 66.14
CA GLY A 460 27.93 -0.01 66.11
C GLY A 460 26.94 0.68 65.15
N ASP A 461 26.34 -0.06 64.20
CA ASP A 461 25.27 0.47 63.36
C ASP A 461 24.01 0.79 64.18
N ARG A 462 23.13 1.64 63.64
CA ARG A 462 21.89 2.05 64.31
C ARG A 462 20.64 1.74 63.52
N PHE A 463 19.57 1.37 64.21
CA PHE A 463 18.26 1.25 63.59
C PHE A 463 17.24 2.23 64.20
N SER A 464 16.23 2.58 63.40
CA SER A 464 15.11 3.43 63.79
C SER A 464 13.81 2.95 63.14
N GLY A 465 12.68 3.19 63.80
CA GLY A 465 11.35 2.85 63.30
C GLY A 465 10.30 2.78 64.42
N MET A 466 9.15 2.18 64.11
CA MET A 466 8.05 2.02 65.04
C MET A 466 7.40 0.65 64.87
N PHE A 467 7.10 0.00 66.00
CA PHE A 467 6.39 -1.27 66.09
C PHE A 467 5.00 -1.00 66.65
N ILE A 468 3.97 -1.40 65.90
CA ILE A 468 2.58 -1.09 66.21
C ILE A 468 1.80 -2.39 66.22
N VAL A 469 1.14 -2.70 67.34
CA VAL A 469 0.42 -3.97 67.51
C VAL A 469 -0.87 -3.71 68.30
N PRO A 470 -2.04 -4.17 67.81
CA PRO A 470 -3.25 -4.21 68.62
C PRO A 470 -3.04 -5.10 69.85
N MET A 471 -3.35 -4.60 71.03
CA MET A 471 -3.37 -5.35 72.28
C MET A 471 -4.72 -6.07 72.39
N GLU A 472 -4.69 -7.33 72.80
CA GLU A 472 -5.90 -8.10 73.16
C GLU A 472 -6.36 -7.77 74.59
#